data_AF-X1FDV9-F1
#
_entry.id   AF-X1FDV9-F1
#
_cell.length_a   1.000
_cell.length_b   1.000
_cell.length_c   1.000
_cell.angle_alpha   90.00
_cell.angle_beta   90.00
_cell.angle_gamma   90.00
#
_symmetry.space_group_name_H-M   'P 1'
#
loop_
_entity.id
_entity.type
_entity.pdbx_description
1 polymer ?
#
loop_
_entity_poly.entity_id
_entity_poly.type
_entity_poly.pdbx_seq_one_letter_code
_entity_poly.pdbx_strand_id
1 'polypeptide(L)'
;TMVQFSDLHITSSPNVSIDTSISSIVSDLGRHKNEVCPIPKPDLVVLCGDIIQGPDNFVDFKSALAEIEHQYNTANKFLNRLCAELFNGDKNRIIIVPGNHDVSWPHSYMSMKKIEHLDEELTKACKNPRSNIRWCWKDHSYYKIDDIDIYDKRFESFHKFYRKFYDNDYAYAN
;
A
#
# COMPACT_ATOMS: atom_id res chain seq x y z
N THR A 1 -0.80 5.69 23.68
CA THR A 1 -0.51 4.37 23.11
C THR A 1 -0.73 4.36 21.62
N MET A 2 0.01 3.55 20.87
CA MET A 2 -0.09 3.46 19.41
C MET A 2 -0.28 2.00 19.00
N VAL A 3 -1.03 1.79 17.92
CA VAL A 3 -1.12 0.50 17.23
C VAL A 3 -0.49 0.64 15.85
N GLN A 4 0.31 -0.34 15.47
CA GLN A 4 0.92 -0.40 14.15
C GLN A 4 0.34 -1.59 13.39
N PHE A 5 -0.13 -1.33 12.17
CA PHE A 5 -0.52 -2.34 11.20
C PHE A 5 0.45 -2.28 10.01
N SER A 6 0.62 -3.42 9.34
CA SER A 6 1.42 -3.58 8.14
C SER A 6 0.81 -4.72 7.32
N ASP A 7 1.09 -4.76 6.03
CA ASP A 7 0.79 -5.92 5.17
C ASP A 7 -0.70 -6.31 5.20
N LEU A 8 -1.59 -5.31 5.09
CA LEU A 8 -3.03 -5.56 5.05
C LEU A 8 -3.45 -6.35 3.81
N HIS A 9 -2.74 -6.14 2.69
CA HIS A 9 -2.93 -6.84 1.43
C HIS A 9 -4.40 -6.99 1.03
N ILE A 10 -5.13 -5.86 1.03
CA ILE A 10 -6.55 -5.87 0.69
C ILE A 10 -6.71 -6.32 -0.76
N THR A 11 -7.47 -7.40 -0.93
CA THR A 11 -7.80 -7.98 -2.24
C THR A 11 -9.18 -7.56 -2.71
N SER A 12 -9.47 -7.79 -3.98
CA SER A 12 -10.79 -7.53 -4.57
C SER A 12 -11.88 -8.52 -4.12
N SER A 13 -11.48 -9.65 -3.55
CA SER A 13 -12.39 -10.70 -3.11
C SER A 13 -11.88 -11.30 -1.80
N PRO A 14 -12.01 -10.56 -0.68
CA PRO A 14 -11.49 -11.01 0.59
C PRO A 14 -12.29 -12.19 1.12
N ASN A 15 -11.60 -13.18 1.69
CA ASN A 15 -12.24 -14.33 2.34
C ASN A 15 -12.95 -13.96 3.65
N VAL A 16 -12.63 -12.78 4.21
CA VAL A 16 -13.19 -12.26 5.45
C VAL A 16 -13.77 -10.88 5.18
N SER A 17 -14.98 -10.61 5.68
CA SER A 17 -15.61 -9.30 5.52
C SER A 17 -14.88 -8.22 6.33
N ILE A 18 -14.97 -6.97 5.85
CA ILE A 18 -14.44 -5.79 6.56
C ILE A 18 -14.95 -5.75 8.00
N ASP A 19 -16.25 -5.97 8.22
CA ASP A 19 -16.86 -5.90 9.55
C ASP A 19 -16.30 -6.97 10.51
N THR A 20 -16.05 -8.18 10.01
CA THR A 20 -15.43 -9.25 10.82
C THR A 20 -13.99 -8.90 11.19
N SER A 21 -13.20 -8.39 10.24
CA SER A 21 -11.83 -7.95 10.51
C SER A 21 -11.78 -6.81 11.53
N ILE A 22 -12.63 -5.79 11.36
CA ILE A 22 -12.72 -4.66 12.30
C ILE A 22 -13.18 -5.13 13.69
N SER A 23 -14.22 -5.96 13.75
CA SER A 23 -14.71 -6.51 15.02
C SER A 23 -13.63 -7.30 15.76
N SER A 24 -12.80 -8.03 15.02
CA SER A 24 -11.69 -8.80 15.58
C SER A 24 -10.63 -7.87 16.18
N ILE A 25 -10.23 -6.83 15.44
CA ILE A 25 -9.29 -5.81 15.92
C ILE A 25 -9.84 -5.09 17.17
N VAL A 26 -11.08 -4.63 17.13
CA VAL A 26 -11.72 -3.91 18.25
C VAL A 26 -11.85 -4.81 19.48
N SER A 27 -12.21 -6.09 19.29
CA SER A 27 -12.29 -7.05 20.38
C SER A 27 -10.94 -7.25 21.04
N ASP A 28 -9.87 -7.40 20.26
CA ASP A 28 -8.52 -7.61 20.77
C ASP A 28 -8.03 -6.40 21.58
N LEU A 29 -8.18 -5.19 21.02
CA LEU A 29 -7.88 -3.94 21.73
C LEU A 29 -8.73 -3.75 23.01
N GLY A 30 -9.96 -4.28 23.02
CA GLY A 30 -10.84 -4.25 24.18
C GLY A 30 -10.41 -5.19 25.30
N ARG A 31 -9.87 -6.37 24.97
CA ARG A 31 -9.46 -7.39 25.95
C ARG A 31 -8.31 -6.92 26.82
N HIS A 32 -7.34 -6.23 26.24
CA HIS A 32 -6.15 -5.77 26.97
C HIS A 32 -6.44 -4.77 28.09
N LYS A 33 -7.64 -4.17 28.14
CA LYS A 33 -8.05 -3.30 29.26
C LYS A 33 -8.24 -4.04 30.58
N ASN A 34 -8.48 -5.35 30.53
CA ASN A 34 -8.78 -6.19 31.70
C ASN A 34 -7.58 -7.05 32.12
N GLU A 35 -6.40 -6.85 31.52
CA GLU A 35 -5.18 -7.56 31.88
C GLU A 35 -4.51 -6.96 33.11
N VAL A 36 -3.59 -7.73 33.73
CA VAL A 36 -2.85 -7.32 34.94
C VAL A 36 -2.07 -6.02 34.71
N CYS A 37 -1.59 -5.80 33.49
CA CYS A 37 -1.04 -4.53 33.03
C CYS A 37 -1.90 -4.02 31.87
N PRO A 38 -2.90 -3.17 32.13
CA PRO A 38 -3.88 -2.80 31.12
C PRO A 38 -3.26 -1.92 30.04
N ILE A 39 -3.47 -2.28 28.78
CA ILE A 39 -3.10 -1.45 27.64
C ILE A 39 -4.25 -0.46 27.37
N PRO A 40 -4.02 0.86 27.42
CA PRO A 40 -5.08 1.82 27.17
C PRO A 40 -5.44 1.82 25.68
N LYS A 41 -6.61 2.40 25.37
CA LYS A 41 -7.06 2.58 23.98
C LYS A 41 -5.98 3.32 23.17
N PRO A 42 -5.70 2.93 21.93
CA PRO A 42 -4.75 3.66 21.10
C PRO A 42 -5.20 5.10 20.88
N ASP A 43 -4.23 6.00 20.84
CA ASP A 43 -4.38 7.42 20.48
C ASP A 43 -3.99 7.67 19.01
N LEU A 44 -3.42 6.65 18.36
CA LEU A 44 -2.85 6.71 17.01
C LEU A 44 -2.79 5.30 16.41
N VAL A 45 -3.10 5.20 15.12
CA VAL A 45 -2.82 4.04 14.26
C VAL A 45 -1.80 4.44 13.22
N VAL A 46 -0.79 3.60 13.01
CA VAL A 46 0.17 3.74 11.91
C VAL A 46 0.05 2.53 11.00
N LEU A 47 -0.21 2.77 9.71
CA LEU A 47 -0.27 1.77 8.66
C LEU A 47 1.00 1.85 7.81
N CYS A 48 1.87 0.86 7.98
CA CYS A 48 3.22 0.80 7.42
C CYS A 48 3.28 0.10 6.06
N GLY A 49 2.40 0.45 5.14
CA GLY A 49 2.45 -0.02 3.77
C GLY A 49 1.77 -1.36 3.51
N ASP A 50 1.88 -1.77 2.25
CA ASP A 50 1.26 -2.96 1.66
C ASP A 50 -0.23 -3.03 2.00
N ILE A 51 -0.91 -1.91 1.72
CA ILE A 51 -2.33 -1.71 1.99
C ILE A 51 -3.15 -2.60 1.06
N ILE A 52 -2.75 -2.65 -0.20
CA ILE A 52 -3.38 -3.45 -1.24
C ILE A 52 -2.47 -4.62 -1.63
N GLN A 53 -3.05 -5.64 -2.26
CA GLN A 53 -2.28 -6.76 -2.81
C GLN A 53 -1.59 -6.37 -4.13
N GLY A 54 -2.18 -5.45 -4.89
CA GLY A 54 -1.85 -5.25 -6.30
C GLY A 54 -2.51 -6.33 -7.18
N PRO A 55 -2.33 -6.26 -8.51
CA PRO A 55 -2.97 -7.19 -9.43
C PRO A 55 -2.29 -8.57 -9.39
N ASP A 56 -3.07 -9.62 -9.15
CA ASP A 56 -2.55 -11.00 -9.04
C ASP A 56 -1.93 -11.49 -10.36
N ASN A 57 -2.54 -11.12 -11.49
CA ASN A 57 -2.06 -11.46 -12.83
C ASN A 57 -2.11 -10.23 -13.74
N PHE A 58 -0.95 -9.84 -14.27
CA PHE A 58 -0.88 -8.79 -15.28
C PHE A 58 -1.29 -9.35 -16.65
N VAL A 59 -2.59 -9.29 -16.96
CA VAL A 59 -3.14 -9.68 -18.27
C VAL A 59 -3.08 -8.50 -19.23
N ASP A 60 -3.63 -7.37 -18.82
CA ASP A 60 -3.57 -6.10 -19.56
C ASP A 60 -3.56 -4.92 -18.58
N PHE A 61 -3.12 -3.77 -19.08
CA PHE A 61 -2.98 -2.57 -18.27
C PHE A 61 -4.30 -2.06 -17.71
N LYS A 62 -5.39 -2.12 -18.47
CA LYS A 62 -6.68 -1.56 -18.08
C LYS A 62 -7.34 -2.39 -16.98
N SER A 63 -7.35 -3.72 -17.11
CA SER A 63 -7.89 -4.60 -16.09
C SER A 63 -7.11 -4.50 -14.77
N ALA A 64 -5.78 -4.48 -14.85
CA ALA A 64 -4.93 -4.35 -13.67
C ALA A 64 -5.15 -3.03 -12.91
N LEU A 65 -5.35 -1.91 -13.62
CA LEU A 65 -5.68 -0.63 -12.98
C LEU A 65 -7.08 -0.63 -12.36
N ALA A 66 -8.07 -1.24 -13.03
CA ALA A 66 -9.41 -1.36 -12.47
C ALA A 66 -9.42 -2.20 -11.17
N GLU A 67 -8.59 -3.24 -11.12
CA GLU A 67 -8.41 -4.06 -9.92
C GLU A 67 -7.75 -3.26 -8.79
N ILE A 68 -6.64 -2.57 -9.06
CA ILE A 68 -5.98 -1.69 -8.08
C ILE A 68 -6.96 -0.64 -7.54
N GLU A 69 -7.75 0.00 -8.41
CA GLU A 69 -8.77 0.96 -7.98
C GLU A 69 -9.84 0.32 -7.10
N HIS A 70 -10.27 -0.91 -7.41
CA HIS A 70 -11.21 -1.65 -6.57
C HIS A 70 -10.63 -1.97 -5.20
N GLN A 71 -9.39 -2.47 -5.13
CA GLN A 71 -8.68 -2.76 -3.88
C GLN A 71 -8.55 -1.50 -3.01
N TYR A 72 -8.12 -0.36 -3.59
CA TYR A 72 -8.03 0.90 -2.84
C TYR A 72 -9.38 1.45 -2.39
N ASN A 73 -10.45 1.25 -3.16
CA ASN A 73 -11.80 1.61 -2.72
C ASN A 73 -12.25 0.77 -1.52
N THR A 74 -11.91 -0.51 -1.50
CA THR A 74 -12.14 -1.42 -0.37
C THR A 74 -11.29 -1.00 0.84
N ALA A 75 -10.02 -0.68 0.63
CA ALA A 75 -9.13 -0.15 1.68
C ALA A 75 -9.67 1.15 2.30
N ASN A 76 -10.20 2.05 1.48
CA ASN A 76 -10.78 3.30 1.95
C ASN A 76 -12.01 3.05 2.83
N LYS A 77 -12.88 2.08 2.47
CA LYS A 77 -14.00 1.66 3.32
C LYS A 77 -13.52 1.07 4.65
N PHE A 78 -12.52 0.18 4.60
CA PHE A 78 -11.93 -0.44 5.78
C PHE A 78 -11.38 0.61 6.74
N LEU A 79 -10.56 1.55 6.26
CA LEU A 79 -9.95 2.57 7.11
C LEU A 79 -10.95 3.58 7.65
N ASN A 80 -11.97 3.97 6.89
CA ASN A 80 -13.04 4.81 7.41
C ASN A 80 -13.81 4.10 8.54
N ARG A 81 -14.08 2.79 8.39
CA ARG A 81 -14.73 2.01 9.44
C ARG A 81 -13.84 1.92 10.68
N LEU A 82 -12.56 1.59 10.51
CA LEU A 82 -11.57 1.57 11.60
C LEU A 82 -11.51 2.91 12.34
N CYS A 83 -11.46 4.01 11.59
CA CYS A 83 -11.43 5.37 12.12
C CYS A 83 -12.69 5.72 12.91
N ALA A 84 -13.86 5.31 12.43
CA ALA A 84 -15.12 5.49 13.15
C ALA A 84 -15.13 4.75 14.49
N GLU A 85 -14.72 3.48 14.51
CA GLU A 85 -14.71 2.66 15.73
C GLU A 85 -13.65 3.11 16.75
N LEU A 86 -12.46 3.51 16.29
CA LEU A 86 -11.35 3.84 17.17
C LEU A 86 -11.28 5.33 17.52
N PHE A 87 -11.64 6.23 16.61
CA PHE A 87 -11.33 7.66 16.73
C PHE A 87 -12.53 8.57 16.47
N ASN A 88 -13.76 8.03 16.50
CA ASN A 88 -14.98 8.78 16.19
C ASN A 88 -14.91 9.51 14.84
N GLY A 89 -14.15 8.96 13.89
CA GLY A 89 -13.96 9.55 12.56
C GLY A 89 -12.79 10.53 12.42
N ASP A 90 -11.99 10.79 13.47
CA ASP A 90 -10.80 11.65 13.36
C ASP A 90 -9.67 10.96 12.56
N LYS A 91 -9.62 11.25 11.25
CA LYS A 91 -8.65 10.69 10.31
C LYS A 91 -7.21 11.10 10.59
N ASN A 92 -6.98 12.19 11.32
CA ASN A 92 -5.62 12.63 11.71
C ASN A 92 -4.96 11.66 12.70
N ARG A 93 -5.74 10.72 13.25
CA ARG A 93 -5.28 9.64 14.13
C ARG A 93 -4.84 8.40 13.39
N ILE A 94 -4.90 8.40 12.07
CA ILE A 94 -4.38 7.33 11.23
C ILE A 94 -3.27 7.94 10.37
N ILE A 95 -2.06 7.39 10.46
CA ILE A 95 -0.92 7.73 9.61
C ILE A 95 -0.76 6.60 8.60
N ILE A 96 -0.64 6.94 7.32
CA ILE A 96 -0.52 5.98 6.23
C ILE A 96 0.78 6.24 5.47
N VAL A 97 1.56 5.20 5.28
CA VAL A 97 2.79 5.19 4.45
C VAL A 97 2.63 4.07 3.43
N PRO A 98 3.04 4.24 2.16
CA PRO A 98 2.97 3.19 1.15
C PRO A 98 4.07 2.14 1.37
N GLY A 99 3.76 0.89 1.02
CA GLY A 99 4.71 -0.20 0.85
C GLY A 99 5.03 -0.45 -0.63
N ASN A 100 5.70 -1.56 -0.91
CA ASN A 100 6.06 -1.93 -2.28
C ASN A 100 4.87 -2.42 -3.10
N HIS A 101 3.85 -3.05 -2.51
CA HIS A 101 2.62 -3.46 -3.22
C HIS A 101 1.70 -2.28 -3.54
N ASP A 102 1.86 -1.15 -2.84
CA ASP A 102 1.12 0.08 -3.12
C ASP A 102 1.65 0.81 -4.38
N VAL A 103 2.85 0.44 -4.85
CA VAL A 103 3.42 0.86 -6.13
C VAL A 103 2.74 0.10 -7.27
N SER A 104 2.20 0.83 -8.24
CA SER A 104 1.57 0.23 -9.42
C SER A 104 2.61 -0.53 -10.26
N TRP A 105 2.60 -1.86 -10.12
CA TRP A 105 3.37 -2.76 -10.97
C TRP A 105 3.04 -2.59 -12.47
N PRO A 106 1.77 -2.41 -12.91
CA PRO A 106 1.44 -2.11 -14.30
C PRO A 106 2.22 -0.93 -14.90
N HIS A 107 2.25 0.21 -14.21
CA HIS A 107 3.00 1.39 -14.67
C HIS A 107 4.50 1.12 -14.67
N SER A 108 5.00 0.47 -13.62
CA SER A 108 6.41 0.10 -13.49
C SER A 108 6.84 -0.81 -14.65
N TYR A 109 6.09 -1.89 -14.90
CA TYR A 109 6.40 -2.85 -15.95
C TYR A 109 6.35 -2.23 -17.36
N MET A 110 5.35 -1.39 -17.64
CA MET A 110 5.19 -0.74 -18.94
C MET A 110 6.26 0.34 -19.23
N SER A 111 6.90 0.88 -18.20
CA SER A 111 7.93 1.93 -18.33
C SER A 111 9.36 1.40 -18.35
N MET A 112 9.51 0.08 -18.40
CA MET A 112 10.79 -0.58 -18.22
C MET A 112 11.07 -1.60 -19.31
N LYS A 113 12.33 -1.66 -19.74
CA LYS A 113 12.85 -2.74 -20.58
C LYS A 113 13.79 -3.65 -19.82
N LYS A 114 13.61 -4.95 -20.02
CA LYS A 114 14.52 -5.98 -19.49
C LYS A 114 15.92 -5.79 -20.08
N ILE A 115 16.94 -5.92 -19.24
CA ILE A 115 18.34 -5.86 -19.63
C ILE A 115 18.83 -7.29 -19.88
N GLU A 116 19.30 -7.57 -21.09
CA GLU A 116 19.76 -8.92 -21.47
C GLU A 116 21.19 -9.22 -21.01
N HIS A 117 22.05 -8.20 -20.93
CA HIS A 117 23.46 -8.36 -20.59
C HIS A 117 23.80 -7.62 -19.30
N LEU A 118 24.26 -8.37 -18.30
CA LEU A 118 24.66 -7.84 -17.01
C LEU A 118 26.15 -7.56 -16.99
N ASP A 119 26.51 -6.39 -16.50
CA ASP A 119 27.86 -6.06 -16.07
C ASP A 119 27.86 -5.66 -14.58
N GLU A 120 29.06 -5.55 -14.02
CA GLU A 120 29.26 -5.23 -12.60
C GLU A 120 28.79 -3.80 -12.27
N GLU A 121 28.85 -2.89 -13.24
CA GLU A 121 28.42 -1.49 -13.12
C GLU A 121 26.90 -1.38 -12.96
N LEU A 122 26.12 -2.14 -13.73
CA LEU A 122 24.65 -2.22 -13.62
C LEU A 122 24.20 -2.76 -12.27
N THR A 123 24.93 -3.74 -11.73
CA THR A 123 24.65 -4.30 -10.40
C THR A 123 24.88 -3.26 -9.30
N LYS A 124 25.94 -2.44 -9.42
CA LYS A 124 26.20 -1.31 -8.51
C LYS A 124 25.13 -0.23 -8.67
N ALA A 125 24.74 0.09 -9.89
CA ALA A 125 23.71 1.10 -10.19
C ALA A 125 22.35 0.73 -9.57
N CYS A 126 21.95 -0.54 -9.58
CA CYS A 126 20.71 -0.99 -8.98
C CYS A 126 20.62 -0.74 -7.46
N LYS A 127 21.75 -0.62 -6.76
CA LYS A 127 21.78 -0.28 -5.32
C LYS A 127 21.53 1.20 -5.06
N ASN A 128 21.67 2.06 -6.08
CA ASN A 128 21.37 3.47 -6.00
C ASN A 128 19.87 3.70 -6.28
N PRO A 129 19.07 4.17 -5.32
CA PRO A 129 17.65 4.43 -5.52
C PRO A 129 17.36 5.47 -6.62
N ARG A 130 18.33 6.35 -6.91
CA ARG A 130 18.24 7.38 -7.95
C ARG A 130 18.66 6.89 -9.34
N SER A 131 19.13 5.65 -9.47
CA SER A 131 19.42 5.10 -10.79
C SER A 131 18.13 4.81 -11.55
N ASN A 132 18.24 4.59 -12.86
CA ASN A 132 17.13 4.12 -13.68
C ASN A 132 17.08 2.58 -13.75
N ILE A 133 17.81 1.87 -12.90
CA ILE A 133 17.91 0.41 -12.90
C ILE A 133 17.07 -0.15 -11.76
N ARG A 134 16.24 -1.14 -12.05
CA ARG A 134 15.37 -1.82 -11.08
C ARG A 134 15.61 -3.32 -11.14
N TRP A 135 15.51 -3.95 -9.98
CA TRP A 135 15.53 -5.39 -9.82
C TRP A 135 14.12 -5.94 -9.73
N CYS A 136 13.83 -6.98 -10.51
CA CYS A 136 12.58 -7.72 -10.44
C CYS A 136 12.83 -9.05 -9.73
N TRP A 137 12.19 -9.24 -8.57
CA TRP A 137 12.29 -10.47 -7.80
C TRP A 137 11.61 -11.67 -8.47
N LYS A 138 10.62 -11.44 -9.33
CA LYS A 138 9.81 -12.49 -9.95
C LYS A 138 10.59 -13.31 -10.99
N ASP A 139 11.39 -12.65 -11.81
CA ASP A 139 12.14 -13.28 -12.90
C ASP A 139 13.66 -13.09 -12.76
N HIS A 140 14.12 -12.67 -11.56
CA HIS A 140 15.52 -12.46 -11.22
C HIS A 140 16.29 -11.65 -12.27
N SER A 141 15.68 -10.59 -12.78
CA SER A 141 16.20 -9.82 -13.90
C SER A 141 16.27 -8.33 -13.59
N TYR A 142 17.19 -7.66 -14.28
CA TYR A 142 17.33 -6.22 -14.22
C TYR A 142 16.52 -5.56 -15.33
N TYR A 143 15.95 -4.41 -14.98
CA TYR A 143 15.13 -3.60 -15.85
C TYR A 143 15.66 -2.17 -15.85
N LYS A 144 15.65 -1.53 -17.01
CA LYS A 144 15.97 -0.11 -17.17
C LYS A 144 14.69 0.65 -17.43
N ILE A 145 14.45 1.70 -16.65
CA ILE A 145 13.40 2.67 -16.90
C ILE A 145 13.74 3.40 -18.21
N ASP A 146 12.89 3.20 -19.21
CA ASP A 146 13.03 3.80 -20.54
C ASP A 146 11.91 4.79 -20.88
N ASP A 147 10.83 4.82 -20.10
CA ASP A 147 9.78 5.84 -20.14
C ASP A 147 9.54 6.41 -18.73
N ILE A 148 10.12 7.58 -18.44
CA ILE A 148 10.01 8.21 -17.12
C ILE A 148 8.59 8.74 -16.85
N ASP A 149 7.86 9.16 -17.89
CA ASP A 149 6.54 9.76 -17.75
C ASP A 149 5.50 8.72 -17.30
N ILE A 150 5.64 7.47 -17.77
CA ILE A 150 4.83 6.35 -17.27
C ILE A 150 5.34 5.90 -15.89
N TYR A 151 6.66 5.87 -15.67
CA TYR A 151 7.24 5.43 -14.41
C TYR A 151 6.80 6.30 -13.22
N ASP A 152 6.69 7.62 -13.42
CA ASP A 152 6.27 8.56 -12.36
C ASP A 152 4.79 8.43 -11.97
N LYS A 153 3.97 7.80 -12.82
CA LYS A 153 2.57 7.46 -12.49
C LYS A 153 2.44 6.24 -11.58
N ARG A 154 3.53 5.56 -11.23
CA ARG A 154 3.50 4.36 -10.37
C ARG A 154 2.84 4.58 -9.00
N PHE A 155 2.81 5.80 -8.49
CA PHE A 155 2.14 6.15 -7.23
C PHE A 155 0.77 6.82 -7.41
N GLU A 156 0.27 6.99 -8.64
CA GLU A 156 -0.95 7.76 -8.91
C GLU A 156 -2.18 7.18 -8.18
N SER A 157 -2.34 5.86 -8.21
CA SER A 157 -3.44 5.18 -7.51
C SER A 157 -3.35 5.38 -5.99
N PHE A 158 -2.15 5.26 -5.41
CA PHE A 158 -1.91 5.52 -4.00
C PHE A 158 -2.24 6.98 -3.65
N HIS A 159 -1.79 7.95 -4.44
CA HIS A 159 -2.10 9.37 -4.21
C HIS A 159 -3.59 9.68 -4.27
N LYS A 160 -4.31 9.07 -5.21
CA LYS A 160 -5.77 9.21 -5.32
C LYS A 160 -6.45 8.65 -4.08
N PHE A 161 -6.03 7.46 -3.64
CA PHE A 161 -6.51 6.83 -2.41
C PHE A 161 -6.23 7.67 -1.17
N TYR A 162 -4.98 8.13 -1.00
CA TYR A 162 -4.52 8.91 0.15
C TYR A 162 -5.32 10.20 0.29
N ARG A 163 -5.41 10.98 -0.80
CA ARG A 163 -6.23 12.20 -0.84
C ARG A 163 -7.69 11.91 -0.51
N LYS A 164 -8.26 10.87 -1.10
CA LYS A 164 -9.65 10.47 -0.84
C LYS A 164 -9.88 10.06 0.62
N PHE A 165 -8.92 9.38 1.24
CA PHE A 165 -9.03 8.99 2.64
C PHE A 165 -9.07 10.23 3.54
N TYR A 166 -8.15 11.18 3.35
CA TYR A 166 -8.08 12.42 4.12
C TYR A 166 -8.97 13.56 3.59
N ASP A 167 -10.01 13.28 2.81
CA ASP A 167 -10.94 14.29 2.29
C ASP A 167 -10.27 15.46 1.52
N ASN A 168 -9.08 15.21 0.95
CA ASN A 168 -8.19 16.16 0.26
C ASN A 168 -7.44 17.17 1.17
N ASP A 169 -7.48 17.01 2.49
CA ASP A 169 -6.73 17.87 3.42
C ASP A 169 -5.23 17.64 3.37
N TYR A 170 -4.81 16.43 2.97
CA TYR A 170 -3.41 16.06 2.82
C TYR A 170 -3.12 15.48 1.43
N ALA A 171 -1.91 15.76 0.93
CA ALA A 171 -1.34 15.15 -0.25
C ALA A 171 -0.02 14.49 0.12
N TYR A 172 0.23 13.31 -0.43
CA TYR A 172 1.51 12.63 -0.29
C TYR A 172 2.52 13.28 -1.26
N ALA A 173 3.72 13.59 -0.77
CA ALA A 173 4.77 14.18 -1.59
C ALA A 173 5.50 13.08 -2.39
N ASN A 174 5.88 13.41 -3.64
CA ASN A 174 6.71 12.56 -4.49
C ASN A 174 8.16 12.49 -4.02
#